data_AF-A0A1I6GDW7-F1
#
_entry.id   AF-A0A1I6GDW7-F1
#
_cell.length_a   1.000
_cell.length_b   1.000
_cell.length_c   1.000
_cell.angle_alpha   90.00
_cell.angle_beta   90.00
_cell.angle_gamma   90.00
#
_symmetry.space_group_name_H-M   'P 1'
#
loop_
_entity.id
_entity.type
_entity.pdbx_description
1 polymer ?
#
loop_
_entity_poly.entity_id
_entity_poly.type
_entity_poly.pdbx_seq_one_letter_code
_entity_poly.pdbx_strand_id
1 'polypeptide(L)'
;MNVDVLHLTLIRTSGYLVASGVPMTTANCRTLLAMIDRLLSELEAAGVAEEDLENRLLLMAMDRLPFEFPFPNSQPPEATPALSRGSIGYAAHV
;
A
#
# COMPACT_ATOMS: atom_id res chain seq x y z
N MET A 1 23.66 -7.44 0.97
CA MET A 1 22.23 -7.46 0.59
C MET A 1 21.62 -8.77 1.02
N ASN A 2 20.91 -8.72 2.14
CA ASN A 2 20.33 -9.88 2.78
C ASN A 2 19.07 -10.32 2.00
N VAL A 3 19.09 -11.53 1.42
CA VAL A 3 17.99 -12.06 0.58
C VAL A 3 16.66 -12.08 1.35
N ASP A 4 16.74 -12.26 2.67
CA ASP A 4 15.60 -12.28 3.57
C ASP A 4 14.85 -10.93 3.61
N VAL A 5 15.56 -9.81 3.49
CA VAL A 5 14.97 -8.46 3.51
C VAL A 5 14.11 -8.21 2.27
N LEU A 6 14.60 -8.64 1.11
CA LEU A 6 13.87 -8.56 -0.15
C LEU A 6 12.63 -9.45 -0.12
N HIS A 7 12.80 -10.67 0.39
CA HIS A 7 11.70 -11.63 0.50
C HIS A 7 10.58 -11.10 1.40
N LEU A 8 10.91 -10.55 2.57
CA LEU A 8 9.92 -9.96 3.48
C LEU A 8 9.18 -8.78 2.83
N THR A 9 9.92 -7.86 2.21
CA THR A 9 9.35 -6.68 1.57
C THR A 9 8.39 -7.07 0.44
N LEU A 10 8.78 -8.04 -0.39
CA LEU A 10 7.96 -8.57 -1.47
C LEU A 10 6.67 -9.21 -0.93
N ILE A 11 6.77 -10.04 0.12
CA ILE A 11 5.58 -10.68 0.73
C ILE A 11 4.62 -9.63 1.28
N ARG A 12 5.11 -8.63 2.02
CA ARG A 12 4.25 -7.61 2.61
C ARG A 12 3.58 -6.73 1.56
N THR A 13 4.34 -6.27 0.57
CA THR A 13 3.82 -5.42 -0.52
C THR A 13 2.82 -6.16 -1.40
N SER A 14 3.12 -7.38 -1.82
CA SER A 14 2.20 -8.19 -2.62
C SER A 14 0.93 -8.56 -1.84
N GLY A 15 1.06 -8.94 -0.57
CA GLY A 15 -0.07 -9.20 0.31
C GLY A 15 -0.99 -7.98 0.48
N TYR A 16 -0.41 -6.80 0.67
CA TYR A 16 -1.17 -5.55 0.76
C TYR A 16 -1.92 -5.24 -0.54
N LEU A 17 -1.26 -5.38 -1.69
CA LEU A 17 -1.88 -5.16 -3.00
C LEU A 17 -3.06 -6.11 -3.24
N VAL A 18 -2.89 -7.40 -2.94
CA VAL A 18 -3.96 -8.40 -3.06
C VAL A 18 -5.13 -8.06 -2.13
N ALA A 19 -4.85 -7.73 -0.87
CA ALA A 19 -5.88 -7.32 0.10
C ALA A 19 -6.61 -6.04 -0.33
N SER A 20 -5.93 -5.15 -1.03
CA SER A 20 -6.48 -3.91 -1.59
C SER A 20 -7.20 -4.10 -2.93
N GLY A 21 -7.38 -5.35 -3.39
CA GLY A 21 -8.08 -5.66 -4.62
C GLY A 21 -7.25 -5.49 -5.90
N VAL A 22 -5.93 -5.35 -5.79
CA VAL A 22 -5.01 -5.31 -6.93
C VAL A 22 -4.49 -6.73 -7.21
N PRO A 23 -4.89 -7.38 -8.32
CA PRO A 23 -4.47 -8.74 -8.62
C PRO A 23 -2.98 -8.79 -8.99
N MET A 24 -2.28 -9.85 -8.57
CA MET A 24 -0.87 -10.11 -8.94
C MET A 24 -0.77 -10.67 -10.37
N THR A 25 -1.11 -9.85 -11.36
CA THR A 25 -0.86 -10.15 -12.77
C THR A 25 0.63 -10.06 -13.09
N THR A 26 1.08 -10.68 -14.18
CA THR A 26 2.48 -10.57 -14.62
C THR A 26 2.96 -9.13 -14.77
N ALA A 27 2.08 -8.22 -15.24
CA ALA A 27 2.38 -6.80 -15.34
C ALA A 27 2.61 -6.17 -13.95
N ASN A 28 1.69 -6.40 -13.00
CA ASN A 28 1.79 -5.86 -11.65
C ASN A 28 2.99 -6.43 -10.88
N CYS A 29 3.31 -7.71 -11.06
CA CYS A 29 4.52 -8.31 -10.48
C CYS A 29 5.80 -7.66 -11.00
N ARG A 30 5.87 -7.38 -12.31
CA ARG A 30 7.02 -6.66 -12.90
C ARG A 30 7.12 -5.24 -12.37
N THR A 31 6.00 -4.52 -12.29
CA THR A 31 5.96 -3.18 -11.70
C THR A 31 6.44 -3.20 -10.25
N LEU A 32 5.98 -4.16 -9.44
CA LEU A 32 6.38 -4.29 -8.05
C LEU A 32 7.89 -4.54 -7.90
N LEU A 33 8.44 -5.46 -8.68
CA LEU A 33 9.87 -5.75 -8.67
C LEU A 33 10.70 -4.53 -9.12
N ALA A 34 10.27 -3.83 -10.18
CA ALA A 34 10.93 -2.63 -10.66
C ALA A 34 10.84 -1.45 -9.66
N MET A 35 9.75 -1.38 -8.89
CA MET A 35 9.63 -0.42 -7.80
C MET A 35 10.64 -0.71 -6.69
N ILE A 36 10.70 -1.95 -6.23
CA ILE A 36 11.64 -2.37 -5.17
C ILE A 36 13.09 -2.14 -5.61
N ASP A 37 13.44 -2.47 -6.85
CA ASP A 37 14.77 -2.27 -7.42
C ASP A 37 15.21 -0.78 -7.42
N ARG A 38 14.30 0.12 -7.78
CA ARG A 38 14.54 1.57 -7.69
C ARG A 38 14.73 2.04 -6.25
N LEU A 39 13.89 1.57 -5.33
CA LEU A 39 14.00 1.94 -3.91
C LEU A 39 15.31 1.46 -3.29
N LEU A 40 15.78 0.26 -3.65
CA LEU A 40 17.10 -0.23 -3.24
C LEU A 40 18.21 0.70 -3.75
N SER A 41 18.16 1.06 -5.03
CA SER A 41 19.14 1.98 -5.62
C SER A 41 19.16 3.35 -4.92
N GLU A 42 17.98 3.86 -4.54
CA GLU A 42 17.86 5.12 -3.78
C GLU A 42 18.45 5.01 -2.36
N LEU A 43 18.22 3.88 -1.67
CA LEU A 43 18.73 3.64 -0.32
C LEU A 43 20.25 3.40 -0.31
N GLU A 44 20.77 2.71 -1.32
CA GLU A 44 22.20 2.54 -1.54
C GLU A 44 22.88 3.91 -1.78
N ALA A 45 22.29 4.75 -2.63
CA ALA A 45 22.79 6.10 -2.89
C ALA A 45 22.74 7.01 -1.63
N ALA A 46 21.76 6.79 -0.76
CA ALA A 46 21.62 7.50 0.51
C ALA A 46 22.56 7.00 1.62
N GLY A 47 23.33 5.93 1.37
CA GLY A 47 24.29 5.37 2.34
C GLY A 47 23.63 4.78 3.59
N VAL A 48 22.44 4.20 3.44
CA VAL A 48 21.71 3.59 4.56
C VAL A 48 22.44 2.35 5.07
N ALA A 49 22.63 2.26 6.39
CA ALA A 49 23.23 1.10 7.02
C ALA A 49 22.36 -0.16 6.83
N GLU A 50 22.98 -1.34 6.74
CA GLU A 50 22.27 -2.60 6.51
C GLU A 50 21.25 -2.92 7.62
N GLU A 51 21.50 -2.48 8.86
CA GLU A 51 20.61 -2.61 10.01
C GLU A 51 19.28 -1.84 9.86
N ASP A 52 19.32 -0.69 9.16
CA ASP A 52 18.16 0.15 8.91
C ASP A 52 17.50 -0.13 7.55
N LEU A 53 18.19 -0.87 6.67
CA LEU A 53 17.79 -1.08 5.28
C LEU A 53 16.41 -1.73 5.18
N GLU A 54 16.14 -2.75 5.99
CA GLU A 54 14.86 -3.47 5.99
C GLU A 54 13.68 -2.54 6.29
N ASN A 55 13.77 -1.82 7.40
CA ASN A 55 12.71 -0.94 7.86
C ASN A 55 12.49 0.21 6.86
N ARG A 56 13.57 0.80 6.33
CA ARG A 56 13.47 1.89 5.35
C ARG A 56 12.93 1.42 4.01
N LEU A 57 13.38 0.28 3.51
CA LEU A 57 12.90 -0.28 2.24
C LEU A 57 11.40 -0.57 2.31
N LEU A 58 10.94 -1.22 3.38
CA LEU A 58 9.52 -1.51 3.54
C LEU A 58 8.70 -0.22 3.69
N LEU A 59 9.16 0.75 4.49
CA LEU A 59 8.47 2.02 4.69
C LEU A 59 8.31 2.76 3.35
N MET A 60 9.40 2.94 2.60
CA MET A 60 9.36 3.60 1.30
C MET A 60 8.50 2.84 0.30
N ALA A 61 8.54 1.51 0.31
CA ALA A 61 7.68 0.70 -0.54
C ALA A 61 6.21 0.95 -0.25
N MET A 62 5.79 0.93 1.03
CA MET A 62 4.41 1.21 1.44
C MET A 62 3.96 2.61 1.03
N ASP A 63 4.80 3.63 1.20
CA ASP A 63 4.50 5.00 0.79
C ASP A 63 4.35 5.13 -0.73
N ARG A 64 5.06 4.30 -1.50
CA ARG A 64 5.08 4.38 -2.96
C ARG A 64 3.95 3.62 -3.65
N LEU A 65 3.44 2.55 -3.01
CA LEU A 65 2.39 1.69 -3.58
C LEU A 65 1.18 2.46 -4.15
N PRO A 66 0.60 3.47 -3.48
CA PRO A 66 -0.56 4.19 -4.01
C PRO A 66 -0.32 5.00 -5.27
N PHE A 67 0.93 5.35 -5.55
CA PHE A 67 1.28 6.13 -6.73
C PHE A 67 1.56 5.24 -7.94
N GLU A 68 1.90 3.97 -7.73
CA GLU A 68 2.32 3.06 -8.80
C GLU A 68 1.27 2.01 -9.16
N PHE A 69 0.33 1.74 -8.24
CA PHE A 69 -0.75 0.78 -8.46
C PHE A 69 -2.11 1.48 -8.43
N PRO A 70 -2.94 1.30 -9.48
CA PRO A 70 -4.29 1.83 -9.47
C PRO A 70 -5.13 1.01 -8.49
N PHE A 71 -5.43 1.59 -7.33
CA PHE A 71 -6.36 0.95 -6.40
C PHE A 71 -7.79 1.00 -6.97
N PRO A 72 -8.56 -0.09 -6.84
CA PRO A 72 -9.96 -0.07 -7.19
C PRO A 72 -10.67 1.00 -6.34
N ASN A 73 -11.47 1.85 -6.99
CA ASN A 73 -12.31 2.81 -6.28
C ASN A 73 -13.21 2.03 -5.31
N SER A 74 -12.98 2.21 -4.01
CA SER A 74 -13.89 1.66 -3.00
C SER A 74 -15.22 2.39 -3.15
N GLN A 75 -16.19 1.77 -3.80
CA GLN A 75 -17.55 2.26 -3.70
C GLN A 75 -18.00 2.03 -2.26
N PRO A 76 -18.31 3.09 -1.48
CA PRO A 76 -18.91 2.89 -0.17
C PRO A 76 -20.19 2.07 -0.36
N PRO A 77 -20.49 1.14 0.57
CA PRO A 77 -21.73 0.38 0.48
C PRO A 77 -22.90 1.37 0.43
N GLU A 78 -23.85 1.11 -0.47
CA GLU A 78 -25.06 1.91 -0.54
C GLU A 78 -25.78 1.85 0.81
N ALA A 79 -26.04 3.02 1.40
CA ALA A 79 -26.76 3.09 2.66
C ALA A 79 -28.13 2.40 2.49
N THR A 80 -28.38 1.38 3.32
CA THR A 80 -29.65 0.66 3.36
C THR A 80 -30.22 0.73 4.77
N PRO A 81 -31.30 1.50 5.02
CA PRO A 81 -32.08 2.28 4.06
C PRO A 81 -31.34 3.51 3.50
N ALA A 82 -31.77 3.99 2.34
CA ALA A 82 -31.24 5.19 1.71
C ALA A 82 -31.20 6.35 2.73
N LEU A 83 -30.07 7.08 2.76
CA LEU A 83 -29.84 8.21 3.65
C LEU A 83 -30.95 9.25 3.45
N SER A 84 -31.97 9.14 4.29
CA SER A 84 -33.06 10.09 4.36
C SER A 84 -32.57 11.23 5.23
N ARG A 85 -32.36 12.43 4.67
CA ARG A 85 -32.13 13.65 5.46
C ARG A 85 -33.39 13.95 6.28
N GLY A 86 -33.53 13.29 7.42
CA GLY A 86 -34.65 13.48 8.33
C GLY A 86 -35.12 12.19 8.99
N SER A 87 -34.50 11.84 10.12
CA SER A 87 -35.19 11.13 11.23
C SER A 87 -34.28 10.92 12.44
N ILE A 88 -32.95 11.08 12.31
CA ILE A 88 -32.08 11.12 13.49
C ILE A 88 -32.27 12.47 14.17
N GLY A 89 -33.33 12.55 14.98
CA GLY A 89 -33.62 13.65 15.88
C GLY A 89 -32.55 13.75 16.95
N TYR A 90 -31.35 14.20 16.58
CA TYR A 90 -30.47 14.82 17.55
C TYR A 90 -31.19 16.09 18.00
N ALA A 91 -31.85 16.00 19.16
CA ALA A 91 -32.30 17.18 19.87
C ALA A 91 -31.07 18.08 20.03
N ALA A 92 -31.15 19.31 19.54
CA ALA A 92 -30.18 20.32 19.89
C ALA A 92 -30.25 20.47 21.41
N HIS A 93 -29.27 19.91 22.13
CA HIS A 93 -29.09 20.18 23.54
C HIS A 93 -28.79 21.68 23.66
N VAL A 94 -29.80 22.42 24.12
CA VAL A 94 -29.70 23.78 24.65
C VAL A 94 -29.09 23.72 26.03
#